data_AF-A0A831K4R0-F1
#
_entry.id   AF-A0A831K4R0-F1
#
_cell.length_a   1.000
_cell.length_b   1.000
_cell.length_c   1.000
_cell.angle_alpha   90.00
_cell.angle_beta   90.00
_cell.angle_gamma   90.00
#
_symmetry.space_group_name_H-M   'P 1'
#
loop_
_entity.id
_entity.type
_entity.pdbx_description
1 polymer ?
#
loop_
_entity_poly.entity_id
_entity_poly.type
_entity_poly.pdbx_seq_one_letter_code
_entity_poly.pdbx_strand_id
1 'polypeptide(L)'
;MPDKDLSKTLSSVEYRLKEGRISWVKCQFTDISGRLRSFTVPAAALYSDSSFWEEGMVIDGSSVGFAVTEDSDLIALPDPHTFTILPYESELPEPQRSARVTCD
;
A
#
# COMPACT_ATOMS: atom_id res chain seq x y z
N MET A 1 -8.90 15.32 -14.99
CA MET A 1 -7.50 15.79 -15.08
C MET A 1 -6.78 15.14 -13.92
N PRO A 2 -5.74 14.32 -14.11
CA PRO A 2 -4.96 13.86 -12.96
C PRO A 2 -4.38 15.11 -12.28
N ASP A 3 -4.62 15.23 -10.98
CA ASP A 3 -4.24 16.39 -10.20
C ASP A 3 -2.73 16.61 -10.31
N LYS A 4 -2.32 17.85 -10.60
CA LYS A 4 -0.91 18.26 -10.70
C LYS A 4 -0.14 18.05 -9.37
N ASP A 5 -0.88 17.74 -8.31
CA ASP A 5 -0.39 17.40 -6.97
C ASP A 5 -0.01 15.91 -6.83
N LEU A 6 -0.70 15.02 -7.56
CA LEU A 6 -0.48 13.58 -7.47
C LEU A 6 0.92 13.20 -7.95
N SER A 7 1.34 13.68 -9.12
CA SER A 7 2.67 13.36 -9.67
C SER A 7 3.83 13.80 -8.77
N LYS A 8 3.70 14.95 -8.11
CA LYS A 8 4.69 15.42 -7.13
C LYS A 8 4.71 14.54 -5.88
N THR A 9 3.53 14.13 -5.41
CA THR A 9 3.39 13.26 -4.24
C THR A 9 4.01 11.90 -4.52
N LEU A 10 3.75 11.31 -5.69
CA LEU A 10 4.35 10.04 -6.11
C LEU A 10 5.88 10.11 -6.17
N SER A 11 6.45 11.17 -6.74
CA SER A 11 7.91 11.37 -6.73
C SER A 11 8.46 11.49 -5.30
N SER A 12 7.73 12.12 -4.39
CA SER A 12 8.10 12.20 -2.98
C SER A 12 8.08 10.84 -2.29
N VAL A 13 7.06 10.02 -2.55
CA VAL A 13 6.96 8.65 -2.03
C VAL A 13 8.11 7.79 -2.54
N GLU A 14 8.41 7.83 -3.83
CA GLU A 14 9.52 7.10 -4.43
C GLU A 14 10.87 7.49 -3.79
N TYR A 15 11.12 8.79 -3.62
CA TYR A 15 12.32 9.27 -2.96
C TYR A 15 12.42 8.73 -1.52
N ARG A 16 11.33 8.81 -0.76
CA ARG A 16 11.28 8.32 0.63
C ARG A 16 11.46 6.80 0.73
N LEU A 17 10.94 6.02 -0.22
CA LEU A 17 11.14 4.56 -0.29
C LEU A 17 12.61 4.21 -0.49
N LYS A 18 13.27 4.89 -1.44
CA LYS A 18 14.68 4.67 -1.79
C LYS A 18 15.63 5.11 -0.67
N GLU A 19 15.47 6.35 -0.18
CA GLU A 19 16.28 6.90 0.91
C GLU A 19 16.07 6.12 2.21
N GLY A 20 14.82 5.75 2.47
CA GLY A 20 14.42 4.93 3.60
C GLY A 20 14.89 3.48 3.52
N ARG A 21 15.48 3.03 2.40
CA ARG A 21 15.82 1.61 2.11
C ARG A 21 14.67 0.67 2.46
N ILE A 22 13.45 1.06 2.11
CA ILE A 22 12.25 0.30 2.42
C ILE A 22 12.19 -0.92 1.51
N SER A 23 12.02 -2.10 2.10
CA SER A 23 11.86 -3.35 1.34
C SER A 23 10.40 -3.70 1.12
N TRP A 24 9.53 -3.35 2.07
CA TRP A 24 8.14 -3.78 2.13
C TRP A 24 7.19 -2.64 2.44
N VAL A 25 6.02 -2.66 1.81
CA VAL A 25 4.95 -1.69 2.06
C VAL A 25 3.68 -2.43 2.46
N LYS A 26 3.15 -2.07 3.63
CA LYS A 26 1.88 -2.58 4.15
C LYS A 26 0.75 -1.72 3.60
N CYS A 27 -0.07 -2.29 2.73
CA CYS A 27 -1.30 -1.68 2.25
C CYS A 27 -2.41 -2.02 3.24
N GLN A 28 -2.98 -1.01 3.88
CA GLN A 28 -3.93 -1.17 4.99
C GLN A 28 -5.30 -0.63 4.61
N PHE A 29 -6.36 -1.35 4.96
CA PHE A 29 -7.74 -0.92 4.73
C PHE A 29 -8.64 -1.43 5.85
N THR A 30 -9.81 -0.85 6.00
CA THR A 30 -10.78 -1.25 7.03
C THR A 30 -11.90 -2.07 6.41
N ASP A 31 -12.23 -3.22 7.02
CA ASP A 31 -13.38 -3.99 6.60
C ASP A 31 -14.73 -3.43 7.08
N ILE A 32 -15.84 -3.95 6.54
CA ILE A 32 -17.20 -3.54 6.94
C ILE A 32 -17.48 -3.76 8.44
N SER A 33 -16.70 -4.64 9.09
CA SER A 33 -16.78 -4.88 10.53
C SER A 33 -15.87 -3.95 11.34
N GLY A 34 -15.23 -2.97 10.69
CA GLY A 34 -14.32 -2.01 11.28
C GLY A 34 -12.95 -2.60 11.65
N ARG A 35 -12.59 -3.78 11.15
CA ARG A 35 -11.28 -4.38 11.44
C ARG A 35 -10.24 -3.90 10.44
N LEU A 36 -9.06 -3.53 10.95
CA LEU A 36 -7.92 -3.21 10.11
C LEU A 36 -7.39 -4.49 9.47
N ARG A 37 -7.37 -4.50 8.15
CA ARG A 37 -6.78 -5.55 7.31
C ARG A 37 -5.58 -4.97 6.61
N SER A 38 -4.63 -5.83 6.26
CA SER A 38 -3.48 -5.39 5.48
C SER A 38 -2.87 -6.54 4.70
N PHE A 39 -2.34 -6.22 3.54
CA PHE A 39 -1.44 -7.08 2.79
C PHE A 39 -0.11 -6.35 2.56
N THR A 40 0.92 -7.10 2.18
CA THR A 40 2.28 -6.55 2.03
C THR A 40 2.75 -6.74 0.61
N VAL A 41 3.31 -5.69 0.03
CA VAL A 41 3.91 -5.70 -1.31
C VAL A 41 5.38 -5.29 -1.25
N PRO A 42 6.21 -5.74 -2.21
CA PRO A 42 7.55 -5.22 -2.37
C PRO A 42 7.49 -3.71 -2.62
N ALA A 43 8.35 -2.94 -1.96
CA ALA A 43 8.48 -1.50 -2.21
C ALA A 43 8.74 -1.18 -3.69
N ALA A 44 9.36 -2.11 -4.42
CA ALA A 44 9.58 -2.04 -5.85
C ALA A 44 8.32 -1.81 -6.67
N ALA A 45 7.21 -2.48 -6.31
CA ALA A 45 5.95 -2.38 -7.04
C ALA A 45 5.43 -0.94 -7.11
N LEU A 46 5.64 -0.14 -6.05
CA LEU A 46 5.13 1.23 -5.95
C LEU A 46 5.86 2.23 -6.86
N TYR A 47 7.09 1.93 -7.28
CA TYR A 47 7.87 2.83 -8.15
C TYR A 47 8.16 2.24 -9.53
N SER A 48 8.04 0.93 -9.71
CA SER A 48 8.22 0.30 -11.01
C SER A 48 6.98 0.44 -11.89
N ASP A 49 5.81 0.58 -11.29
CA ASP A 49 4.53 0.59 -11.99
C ASP A 49 3.64 1.70 -11.44
N SER A 50 3.40 2.74 -12.26
CA SER A 50 2.52 3.84 -11.89
C SER A 50 1.05 3.43 -11.86
N SER A 51 0.67 2.34 -12.55
CA SER A 51 -0.71 1.83 -12.53
C SER A 51 -1.14 1.41 -11.13
N PHE A 52 -0.20 1.04 -10.26
CA PHE A 52 -0.47 0.73 -8.85
C PHE A 52 -1.25 1.85 -8.13
N TRP A 53 -0.97 3.11 -8.47
CA TRP A 53 -1.60 4.28 -7.84
C TRP A 53 -2.91 4.71 -8.49
N GLU A 54 -3.16 4.31 -9.74
CA GLU A 54 -4.34 4.72 -10.51
C GLU A 54 -5.38 3.59 -10.63
N GLU A 55 -4.91 2.37 -10.85
CA GLU A 55 -5.70 1.16 -11.05
C GLU A 55 -5.83 0.33 -9.76
N GLY A 56 -4.94 0.53 -8.80
CA GLY A 56 -4.95 -0.17 -7.51
C GLY A 56 -4.54 -1.63 -7.62
N MET A 57 -4.89 -2.43 -6.62
CA MET A 57 -4.60 -3.86 -6.58
C MET A 57 -5.86 -4.69 -6.42
N VAL A 58 -5.96 -5.74 -7.23
CA VAL A 58 -7.03 -6.73 -7.07
C VAL A 58 -6.77 -7.58 -5.83
N ILE A 59 -7.75 -7.59 -4.93
CA ILE A 59 -7.81 -8.40 -3.72
C ILE A 59 -8.98 -9.37 -3.88
N ASP A 60 -8.74 -10.62 -3.51
CA ASP A 60 -9.80 -11.60 -3.33
C ASP A 60 -10.65 -11.26 -2.08
N GLY A 61 -11.81 -10.64 -2.31
CA GLY A 61 -12.75 -10.21 -1.28
C GLY A 61 -13.35 -11.36 -0.44
N SER A 62 -13.20 -12.61 -0.88
CA SER A 62 -13.63 -13.79 -0.12
C SER A 62 -12.78 -13.99 1.16
N SER A 63 -11.49 -13.60 1.12
CA SER A 63 -10.55 -13.73 2.23
C SER A 63 -10.66 -12.60 3.26
N VAL A 64 -11.44 -11.56 2.96
CA VAL A 64 -11.54 -10.33 3.78
C VAL A 64 -12.97 -10.08 4.30
N GLY A 65 -13.94 -10.91 3.91
CA GLY A 65 -15.32 -10.83 4.41
C GLY A 65 -16.12 -9.65 3.83
N PHE A 66 -15.73 -9.15 2.64
CA PHE A 66 -16.44 -8.07 1.95
C PHE A 66 -17.46 -8.56 0.90
N ALA A 67 -17.32 -9.78 0.34
CA ALA A 67 -18.19 -10.26 -0.74
C ALA A 67 -18.48 -11.77 -0.66
N VAL A 68 -19.70 -12.16 -1.05
CA VAL A 68 -20.14 -13.56 -1.18
C VAL A 68 -19.64 -14.10 -2.52
N THR A 69 -18.59 -14.93 -2.46
CA THR A 69 -18.10 -16.02 -3.33
C THR A 69 -18.29 -16.04 -4.87
N GLU A 70 -19.07 -15.19 -5.52
CA GLU A 70 -19.35 -15.31 -6.97
C GLU A 70 -18.89 -14.11 -7.83
N ASP A 71 -18.47 -12.98 -7.23
CA ASP A 71 -17.86 -11.82 -7.93
C ASP A 71 -17.04 -10.96 -6.93
N SER A 72 -16.05 -11.55 -6.25
CA SER A 72 -15.39 -10.94 -5.09
C SER A 72 -14.11 -10.14 -5.37
N ASP A 73 -13.79 -9.84 -6.63
CA ASP A 73 -12.61 -9.03 -6.96
C ASP A 73 -12.84 -7.58 -6.53
N LEU A 74 -12.15 -7.18 -5.46
CA LEU A 74 -12.15 -5.80 -4.97
C LEU A 74 -10.85 -5.14 -5.36
N ILE A 75 -10.91 -3.86 -5.69
CA ILE A 75 -9.72 -3.05 -5.94
C ILE A 75 -9.41 -2.30 -4.66
N ALA A 76 -8.24 -2.53 -4.08
CA ALA A 76 -7.68 -1.65 -3.07
C ALA A 76 -6.90 -0.54 -3.76
N LEU A 77 -7.40 0.68 -3.64
CA LEU A 77 -6.75 1.85 -4.25
C LEU A 77 -5.87 2.55 -3.21
N PRO A 78 -4.53 2.54 -3.36
CA PRO A 78 -3.63 3.13 -2.38
C PRO A 78 -3.62 4.67 -2.47
N ASP A 79 -3.75 5.33 -1.33
CA ASP A 79 -3.64 6.79 -1.22
C ASP A 79 -2.18 7.21 -0.91
N PRO A 80 -1.44 7.81 -1.87
CA PRO A 80 -0.05 8.22 -1.67
C PRO A 80 0.13 9.28 -0.57
N HIS A 81 -0.91 10.05 -0.23
CA HIS A 81 -0.83 11.05 0.83
C HIS A 81 -0.73 10.42 2.23
N THR A 82 -1.12 9.15 2.38
CA THR A 82 -1.06 8.42 3.66
C THR A 82 0.29 7.72 3.90
N PHE A 83 1.21 7.80 2.93
CA PHE A 83 2.48 7.07 2.98
C PHE A 83 3.33 7.43 4.20
N THR A 84 3.59 6.42 5.04
CA THR A 84 4.30 6.57 6.32
C THR A 84 5.34 5.47 6.48
N ILE A 85 6.60 5.85 6.73
CA ILE A 85 7.66 4.89 7.09
C ILE A 85 7.40 4.43 8.52
N LEU A 86 7.43 3.11 8.74
CA LEU A 86 7.22 2.52 10.05
C LEU A 86 8.51 2.58 10.88
N PRO A 87 8.40 2.66 12.22
CA PRO A 87 9.55 2.57 13.10
C PRO A 87 10.34 1.28 12.84
N TYR A 88 11.66 1.38 13.01
CA TYR A 88 12.56 0.24 12.90
C TYR A 88 12.21 -0.84 13.92
N GLU A 89 12.00 -2.08 13.46
CA GLU A 89 11.98 -3.24 14.35
C GLU A 89 13.43 -3.58 14.72
N SER A 90 13.91 -3.00 15.83
CA SER A 90 15.29 -3.07 16.29
C SER A 90 15.73 -4.44 16.82
N GLU A 91 14.81 -5.40 16.89
CA GLU A 91 15.06 -6.73 17.48
C GLU A 91 15.47 -7.80 16.46
N LEU A 92 15.48 -7.48 15.16
CA LEU A 92 15.86 -8.44 14.11
C LEU A 92 17.35 -8.32 13.74
N PRO A 93 18.06 -9.46 13.52
CA PRO A 93 19.47 -9.48 13.09
C PRO A 93 19.71 -8.72 11.78
N GLU A 94 18.71 -8.74 10.87
CA GLU A 94 18.66 -7.89 9.69
C GLU A 94 17.37 -7.06 9.76
N PRO A 95 17.45 -5.80 10.23
CA PRO A 95 16.25 -5.02 10.47
C PRO A 95 15.66 -4.57 9.12
N GLN A 96 14.57 -5.21 8.72
CA GLN A 96 13.84 -4.89 7.49
C GLN A 96 13.03 -3.62 7.69
N ARG A 97 13.28 -2.61 6.85
CA ARG A 97 12.58 -1.33 6.92
C ARG A 97 11.29 -1.45 6.13
N SER A 98 10.18 -1.12 6.78
CA SER A 98 8.84 -1.20 6.20
C SER A 98 8.17 0.18 6.18
N ALA A 99 7.25 0.36 5.26
CA ALA A 99 6.34 1.51 5.25
C ALA A 99 4.88 1.03 5.21
N ARG A 100 3.95 1.96 5.35
CA ARG A 100 2.52 1.72 5.15
C ARG A 100 1.91 2.73 4.20
N VAL A 101 0.83 2.31 3.58
CA VAL A 101 -0.11 3.13 2.82
C VAL A 101 -1.52 2.67 3.18
N THR A 102 -2.46 3.61 3.29
CA THR A 102 -3.87 3.29 3.44
C THR A 102 -4.48 3.14 2.05
N CYS A 103 -5.36 2.15 1.91
CA CYS A 103 -6.14 1.89 0.72
C CYS A 103 -7.61 2.09 1.02
N ASP A 104 -8.31 2.63 0.04
CA ASP A 104 -9.77 2.70 -0.01
C ASP A 104 -10.35 1.58 -0.88
#